data_AF-A0AAJ6BD27-F1
#
_entry.id   AF-A0AAJ6BD27-F1
#
_cell.length_a   1.000
_cell.length_b   1.000
_cell.length_c   1.000
_cell.angle_alpha   90.00
_cell.angle_beta   90.00
_cell.angle_gamma   90.00
#
_symmetry.space_group_name_H-M   'P 1'
#
loop_
_entity.id
_entity.type
_entity.pdbx_description
1 polymer ?
#
loop_
_entity_poly.entity_id
_entity_poly.type
_entity_poly.pdbx_seq_one_letter_code
_entity_poly.pdbx_strand_id
1 'polypeptide(L)'
;MINSRRFWVTGASNGLGLALVERMLEQGHRVATSGRDDEGLDALSTRYGSQLLRLPWQLHDEQQAAAACQQICHAWCSLDGLIINAGTSDYLADDVPDSELIEAIVTSNQLAAEHCLAHALPLLEKGDSPQVMAVFNRYSALQLYAPTQVTAGWNNTPQWMREQRKALKAQGVELTVVAPQSPKTPLTSTLAIPEEWTPQSAAQTLLQRWPQGEPELVLETLDLSGLWPLAR
;
A
#
# COMPACT_ATOMS: atom_id res chain seq x y z
N MET A 1 -19.49 -12.38 -15.49
CA MET A 1 -18.33 -11.71 -16.10
C MET A 1 -17.63 -10.94 -14.99
N ILE A 2 -16.36 -11.22 -14.71
CA ILE A 2 -15.59 -10.41 -13.75
C ILE A 2 -15.30 -9.09 -14.47
N ASN A 3 -15.75 -7.97 -13.91
CA ASN A 3 -15.43 -6.66 -14.47
C ASN A 3 -13.96 -6.37 -14.14
N SER A 4 -13.12 -6.19 -15.17
CA SER A 4 -11.69 -5.92 -14.98
C SER A 4 -11.50 -4.54 -14.35
N ARG A 5 -11.02 -4.50 -13.10
CA ARG A 5 -10.66 -3.27 -12.38
C ARG A 5 -9.20 -2.90 -12.58
N ARG A 6 -8.85 -1.66 -12.24
CA ARG A 6 -7.51 -1.05 -12.41
C ARG A 6 -6.97 -0.63 -11.05
N PHE A 7 -5.84 -1.20 -10.66
CA PHE A 7 -5.23 -0.94 -9.36
C PHE A 7 -3.84 -0.34 -9.51
N TRP A 8 -3.44 0.52 -8.59
CA TRP A 8 -2.03 0.90 -8.40
C TRP A 8 -1.55 0.34 -7.06
N VAL A 9 -0.46 -0.42 -7.08
CA VAL A 9 0.18 -1.01 -5.90
C VAL A 9 1.59 -0.43 -5.75
N THR A 10 1.85 0.20 -4.61
CA THR A 10 3.19 0.67 -4.21
C THR A 10 3.91 -0.43 -3.42
N GLY A 11 5.24 -0.35 -3.27
CA GLY A 11 6.01 -1.36 -2.52
C GLY A 11 5.79 -2.79 -3.03
N ALA A 12 5.72 -2.96 -4.36
CA ALA A 12 5.30 -4.20 -5.03
C ALA A 12 6.45 -5.19 -5.33
N SER A 13 7.68 -4.86 -4.95
CA SER A 13 8.89 -5.62 -5.29
C SER A 13 8.89 -7.02 -4.68
N ASN A 14 8.36 -7.18 -3.46
CA ASN A 14 8.38 -8.45 -2.73
C ASN A 14 7.20 -8.56 -1.73
N GLY A 15 7.20 -9.64 -0.95
CA GLY A 15 6.33 -9.81 0.21
C GLY A 15 4.85 -9.64 -0.13
N LEU A 16 4.12 -8.97 0.77
CA LEU A 16 2.69 -8.74 0.61
C LEU A 16 2.34 -7.95 -0.66
N GLY A 17 3.15 -6.96 -1.03
CA GLY A 17 2.92 -6.13 -2.22
C GLY A 17 2.93 -6.97 -3.50
N LEU A 18 3.97 -7.81 -3.68
CA LEU A 18 4.06 -8.72 -4.82
C LEU A 18 2.91 -9.74 -4.85
N ALA A 19 2.56 -10.31 -3.70
CA ALA A 19 1.46 -11.27 -3.59
C ALA A 19 0.09 -10.64 -3.92
N LEU A 20 -0.13 -9.37 -3.55
CA LEU A 20 -1.32 -8.61 -3.94
C LEU A 20 -1.40 -8.45 -5.46
N VAL A 21 -0.29 -8.06 -6.10
CA VAL A 21 -0.19 -7.89 -7.55
C VAL A 21 -0.50 -9.19 -8.27
N GLU A 22 0.18 -10.28 -7.91
CA GLU A 22 -0.02 -11.60 -8.53
C GLU A 22 -1.49 -12.01 -8.47
N ARG A 23 -2.12 -11.93 -7.29
CA ARG A 23 -3.52 -12.33 -7.11
C ARG A 23 -4.51 -11.46 -7.89
N MET A 24 -4.27 -10.15 -7.96
CA MET A 24 -5.12 -9.25 -8.75
C MET A 24 -4.99 -9.55 -10.26
N LEU A 25 -3.79 -9.85 -10.74
CA LEU A 25 -3.56 -10.28 -12.13
C LEU A 25 -4.24 -11.63 -12.43
N GLU A 26 -4.18 -12.59 -11.50
CA GLU A 26 -4.89 -13.88 -11.61
C GLU A 26 -6.41 -13.73 -11.69
N GLN A 27 -6.96 -12.70 -11.04
CA GLN A 27 -8.38 -12.34 -11.10
C GLN A 27 -8.78 -11.61 -12.40
N GLY A 28 -7.81 -11.35 -13.30
CA GLY A 28 -8.03 -10.66 -14.57
C GLY A 28 -8.13 -9.15 -14.44
N HIS A 29 -7.56 -8.57 -13.37
CA HIS A 29 -7.47 -7.13 -13.19
C HIS A 29 -6.19 -6.56 -13.82
N ARG A 30 -6.21 -5.26 -14.06
CA ARG A 30 -5.02 -4.51 -14.48
C ARG A 30 -4.35 -3.92 -13.25
N VAL A 31 -3.04 -4.07 -13.16
CA VAL A 31 -2.27 -3.66 -11.99
C VAL A 31 -1.09 -2.82 -12.43
N ALA A 32 -0.96 -1.63 -11.89
CA ALA A 32 0.23 -0.81 -12.03
C ALA A 32 1.05 -0.97 -10.77
N THR A 33 2.36 -1.09 -10.91
CA THR A 33 3.26 -1.41 -9.80
C THR A 33 4.40 -0.43 -9.71
N SER A 34 4.59 0.13 -8.53
CA SER A 34 5.78 0.86 -8.16
C SER A 34 6.57 0.02 -7.16
N GLY A 35 7.71 -0.51 -7.60
CA GLY A 35 8.64 -1.33 -6.83
C GLY A 35 9.98 -1.40 -7.56
N ARG A 36 11.03 -1.77 -6.84
CA ARG A 36 12.35 -2.01 -7.44
C ARG A 36 12.25 -3.13 -8.47
N ASP A 37 13.15 -3.10 -9.45
CA ASP A 37 13.26 -4.20 -10.39
C ASP A 37 13.70 -5.46 -9.64
N ASP A 38 12.84 -6.48 -9.66
CA ASP A 38 13.00 -7.74 -8.97
C ASP A 38 12.50 -8.88 -9.87
N GLU A 39 13.11 -10.05 -9.74
CA GLU A 39 12.79 -11.25 -10.51
C GLU A 39 11.29 -11.60 -10.45
N GLY A 40 10.64 -11.33 -9.32
CA GLY A 40 9.20 -11.54 -9.14
C GLY A 40 8.36 -10.68 -10.08
N LEU A 41 8.63 -9.37 -10.17
CA LEU A 41 7.88 -8.47 -11.05
C LEU A 41 8.18 -8.75 -12.53
N ASP A 42 9.39 -9.21 -12.86
CA ASP A 42 9.76 -9.60 -14.24
C ASP A 42 9.04 -10.88 -14.68
N ALA A 43 8.94 -11.86 -13.79
CA ALA A 43 8.15 -13.07 -14.02
C ALA A 43 6.66 -12.73 -14.25
N LEU A 44 6.08 -11.85 -13.43
CA LEU A 44 4.70 -11.40 -13.60
C LEU A 44 4.51 -10.61 -14.91
N SER A 45 5.48 -9.75 -15.28
CA SER A 45 5.43 -8.97 -16.52
C SER A 45 5.41 -9.90 -17.74
N THR A 46 6.24 -10.94 -17.71
CA THR A 46 6.30 -11.98 -18.76
C THR A 46 4.99 -12.77 -18.85
N ARG A 47 4.41 -13.14 -17.70
CA ARG A 47 3.20 -13.98 -17.62
C ARG A 47 1.92 -13.23 -17.99
N TYR A 48 1.78 -11.97 -17.58
CA TYR A 48 0.53 -11.21 -17.67
C TYR A 48 0.54 -10.09 -18.72
N GLY A 49 1.71 -9.76 -19.28
CA GLY A 49 1.87 -8.81 -20.38
C GLY A 49 1.22 -7.46 -20.07
N SER A 50 0.32 -7.01 -20.96
CA SER A 50 -0.32 -5.69 -20.87
C SER A 50 -1.27 -5.50 -19.67
N GLN A 51 -1.51 -6.53 -18.86
CA GLN A 51 -2.25 -6.38 -17.61
C GLN A 51 -1.40 -5.73 -16.51
N LEU A 52 -0.07 -5.84 -16.59
CA LEU A 52 0.87 -5.27 -15.63
C LEU A 52 1.56 -4.04 -16.23
N LEU A 53 1.49 -2.91 -15.52
CA LEU A 53 2.19 -1.67 -15.88
C LEU A 53 3.27 -1.38 -14.84
N ARG A 54 4.54 -1.36 -15.25
CA ARG A 54 5.68 -1.01 -14.39
C ARG A 54 5.84 0.50 -14.33
N LEU A 55 5.94 1.05 -13.13
CA LEU A 55 6.00 2.49 -12.87
C LEU A 55 7.27 2.86 -12.08
N PRO A 56 7.66 4.15 -12.07
CA PRO A 56 8.70 4.64 -11.16
C PRO A 56 8.42 4.23 -9.71
N TRP A 57 9.49 3.94 -8.96
CA TRP A 57 9.38 3.40 -7.62
C TRP A 57 9.87 4.34 -6.52
N GLN A 58 10.61 5.43 -6.80
CA GLN A 58 11.04 6.36 -5.76
C GLN A 58 9.93 7.39 -5.46
N LEU A 59 8.88 6.94 -4.79
CA LEU A 59 7.65 7.73 -4.62
C LEU A 59 7.78 8.84 -3.55
N HIS A 60 8.87 8.85 -2.79
CA HIS A 60 9.22 9.99 -1.92
C HIS A 60 9.58 11.24 -2.72
N ASP A 61 9.92 11.09 -4.00
CA ASP A 61 10.03 12.18 -4.97
C ASP A 61 8.65 12.42 -5.62
N GLU A 62 8.08 13.60 -5.37
CA GLU A 62 6.78 14.02 -5.90
C GLU A 62 6.74 13.92 -7.44
N GLN A 63 7.84 14.24 -8.13
CA GLN A 63 7.88 14.19 -9.59
C GLN A 63 7.72 12.77 -10.11
N GLN A 64 8.26 11.78 -9.40
CA GLN A 64 8.13 10.38 -9.77
C GLN A 64 6.73 9.84 -9.48
N ALA A 65 6.10 10.24 -8.37
CA ALA A 65 4.70 9.93 -8.11
C ALA A 65 3.76 10.55 -9.16
N ALA A 66 4.01 11.81 -9.56
CA ALA A 66 3.28 12.47 -10.63
C ALA A 66 3.46 11.74 -11.98
N ALA A 67 4.69 11.37 -12.32
CA ALA A 67 5.01 10.62 -13.54
C ALA A 67 4.33 9.24 -13.56
N ALA A 68 4.30 8.53 -12.43
CA ALA A 68 3.58 7.27 -12.27
C ALA A 68 2.09 7.43 -12.61
N CYS A 69 1.42 8.43 -12.05
CA CYS A 69 0.02 8.73 -12.37
C CYS A 69 -0.20 9.17 -13.81
N GLN A 70 0.73 9.91 -14.43
CA GLN A 70 0.65 10.26 -15.85
C GLN A 70 0.67 9.02 -16.75
N GLN A 71 1.52 8.04 -16.43
CA GLN A 71 1.58 6.77 -17.17
C GLN A 71 0.30 5.95 -16.99
N ILE A 72 -0.24 5.87 -15.77
CA ILE A 72 -1.54 5.23 -15.51
C ILE A 72 -2.65 5.93 -16.30
N CYS A 73 -2.68 7.27 -16.27
CA CYS A 73 -3.67 8.06 -16.99
C CYS A 73 -3.60 7.78 -18.50
N HIS A 74 -2.40 7.74 -19.07
CA HIS A 74 -2.20 7.43 -20.47
C HIS A 74 -2.69 6.02 -20.84
N ALA A 75 -2.43 5.04 -19.97
CA ALA A 75 -2.80 3.65 -20.23
C ALA A 75 -4.31 3.40 -20.05
N TRP A 76 -4.91 3.91 -18.97
CA TRP A 76 -6.23 3.48 -18.49
C TRP A 76 -7.22 4.59 -18.15
N CYS A 77 -6.79 5.85 -18.18
CA CYS A 77 -7.59 7.07 -17.89
C CYS A 77 -8.17 7.20 -16.46
N SER A 78 -8.24 6.12 -15.68
CA SER A 78 -8.72 6.11 -14.29
C SER A 78 -8.21 4.92 -13.49
N LEU A 79 -8.43 4.98 -12.17
CA LEU A 79 -8.08 3.95 -11.19
C LEU A 79 -9.32 3.57 -10.39
N ASP A 80 -9.49 2.27 -10.14
CA ASP A 80 -10.56 1.73 -9.29
C ASP A 80 -10.04 1.39 -7.89
N GLY A 81 -8.72 1.36 -7.70
CA GLY A 81 -8.15 1.35 -6.37
C GLY A 81 -6.66 1.70 -6.29
N LEU A 82 -6.26 2.18 -5.12
CA LEU A 82 -4.87 2.47 -4.76
C LEU A 82 -4.50 1.67 -3.51
N ILE A 83 -3.38 0.95 -3.56
CA ILE A 83 -2.80 0.25 -2.43
C ILE A 83 -1.47 0.91 -2.07
N ILE A 84 -1.48 1.65 -0.97
CA ILE A 84 -0.30 2.22 -0.34
C ILE A 84 0.27 1.17 0.60
N ASN A 85 1.27 0.40 0.16
CA ASN A 85 1.95 -0.59 0.98
C ASN A 85 3.18 0.08 1.63
N ALA A 86 2.97 0.73 2.77
CA ALA A 86 4.01 1.48 3.46
C ALA A 86 4.76 0.58 4.46
N GLY A 87 6.09 0.72 4.50
CA GLY A 87 6.95 -0.06 5.40
C GLY A 87 8.06 -0.84 4.71
N THR A 88 8.37 -0.52 3.46
CA THR A 88 9.59 -0.97 2.80
C THR A 88 10.71 0.06 3.01
N SER A 89 11.95 -0.40 3.05
CA SER A 89 13.14 0.45 2.95
C SER A 89 13.55 0.68 1.49
N ASP A 90 12.71 0.25 0.54
CA ASP A 90 13.00 0.24 -0.90
C ASP A 90 13.45 1.60 -1.40
N TYR A 91 12.98 2.69 -0.77
CA TYR A 91 13.20 4.08 -1.14
C TYR A 91 14.53 4.70 -0.68
N LEU A 92 15.27 4.03 0.21
CA LEU A 92 16.50 4.56 0.78
C LEU A 92 17.71 4.33 -0.12
N ALA A 93 18.65 5.26 -0.06
CA ALA A 93 19.98 5.05 -0.60
C ALA A 93 20.76 4.06 0.29
N ASP A 94 21.69 3.31 -0.33
CA ASP A 94 22.48 2.30 0.37
C ASP A 94 23.49 2.90 1.40
N ASP A 95 23.69 4.22 1.38
CA ASP A 95 24.69 4.94 2.19
C ASP A 95 24.12 5.68 3.41
N VAL A 96 22.84 5.45 3.76
CA VAL A 96 22.21 6.07 4.94
C VAL A 96 22.83 5.51 6.23
N PRO A 97 23.35 6.35 7.15
CA PRO A 97 23.89 5.89 8.42
C PRO A 97 22.84 5.21 9.30
N ASP A 98 23.22 4.14 10.02
CA ASP A 98 22.34 3.43 10.96
C ASP A 98 21.65 4.37 11.97
N SER A 99 22.33 5.43 12.38
CA SER A 99 21.81 6.44 13.33
C SER A 99 20.65 7.26 12.76
N GLU A 100 20.54 7.36 11.44
CA GLU A 100 19.56 8.20 10.72
C GLU A 100 18.54 7.34 9.94
N LEU A 101 18.79 6.04 9.81
CA LEU A 101 18.01 5.10 9.00
C LEU A 101 16.51 5.12 9.33
N ILE A 102 16.15 5.12 10.62
CA ILE A 102 14.74 5.11 11.03
C ILE A 102 14.04 6.40 10.60
N GLU A 103 14.65 7.56 10.81
CA GLU A 103 14.07 8.85 10.42
C GLU A 103 13.90 8.94 8.90
N ALA A 104 14.88 8.46 8.14
CA ALA A 104 14.81 8.41 6.69
C ALA A 104 13.66 7.50 6.20
N ILE A 105 13.50 6.31 6.80
CA ILE A 105 12.39 5.39 6.48
C ILE A 105 11.04 6.05 6.74
N VAL A 106 10.88 6.67 7.92
CA VAL A 106 9.61 7.30 8.31
C VAL A 106 9.27 8.44 7.36
N THR A 107 10.22 9.33 7.13
CA THR A 107 10.07 10.48 6.24
C THR A 107 9.72 10.03 4.82
N SER A 108 10.46 9.06 4.28
CA SER A 108 10.23 8.54 2.94
C SER A 108 8.86 7.89 2.79
N ASN A 109 8.44 7.07 3.77
CA ASN A 109 7.13 6.40 3.71
C ASN A 109 5.96 7.38 3.83
N GLN A 110 6.11 8.41 4.67
CA GLN A 110 5.12 9.49 4.79
C GLN A 110 4.97 10.25 3.47
N LEU A 111 6.09 10.74 2.90
CA LEU A 111 6.09 11.48 1.63
C LEU A 111 5.53 10.63 0.49
N ALA A 112 5.94 9.36 0.39
CA ALA A 112 5.41 8.46 -0.63
C ALA A 112 3.88 8.29 -0.53
N ALA A 113 3.34 8.09 0.68
CA ALA A 113 1.90 7.98 0.88
C ALA A 113 1.15 9.28 0.49
N GLU A 114 1.70 10.43 0.88
CA GLU A 114 1.16 11.75 0.54
C GLU A 114 1.12 11.99 -0.96
N HIS A 115 2.25 11.85 -1.64
CA HIS A 115 2.35 12.10 -3.07
C HIS A 115 1.48 11.13 -3.88
N CYS A 116 1.49 9.84 -3.53
CA CYS A 116 0.68 8.84 -4.24
C CYS A 116 -0.81 9.13 -4.10
N LEU A 117 -1.29 9.42 -2.89
CA LEU A 117 -2.69 9.73 -2.67
C LEU A 117 -3.10 11.01 -3.43
N ALA A 118 -2.31 12.07 -3.33
CA ALA A 118 -2.60 13.34 -3.96
C ALA A 118 -2.69 13.22 -5.50
N HIS A 119 -1.75 12.52 -6.12
CA HIS A 119 -1.73 12.36 -7.58
C HIS A 119 -2.70 11.29 -8.09
N ALA A 120 -3.03 10.28 -7.30
CA ALA A 120 -4.01 9.25 -7.70
C ALA A 120 -5.44 9.76 -7.65
N LEU A 121 -5.74 10.76 -6.82
CA LEU A 121 -7.10 11.22 -6.55
C LEU A 121 -7.90 11.59 -7.82
N PRO A 122 -7.36 12.36 -8.79
CA PRO A 122 -8.09 12.69 -10.01
C PRO A 122 -8.37 11.47 -10.91
N LEU A 123 -7.60 10.37 -10.75
CA LEU A 123 -7.84 9.11 -11.43
C LEU A 123 -8.87 8.25 -10.70
N LEU A 124 -8.84 8.27 -9.36
CA LEU A 124 -9.81 7.57 -8.51
C LEU A 124 -11.21 8.16 -8.67
N GLU A 125 -11.36 9.48 -8.77
CA GLU A 125 -12.65 10.15 -9.03
C GLU A 125 -13.33 9.70 -10.34
N LYS A 126 -12.54 9.19 -11.30
CA LYS A 126 -13.00 8.66 -12.59
C LYS A 126 -13.13 7.12 -12.57
N GLY A 127 -12.84 6.49 -11.44
CA GLY A 127 -12.92 5.05 -11.23
C GLY A 127 -14.34 4.56 -11.00
N ASP A 128 -14.53 3.24 -11.12
CA ASP A 128 -15.75 2.56 -10.70
C ASP A 128 -15.60 2.11 -9.25
N SER A 129 -16.43 2.67 -8.37
CA SER A 129 -16.43 2.38 -6.93
C SER A 129 -15.03 2.45 -6.31
N PRO A 130 -14.33 3.60 -6.40
CA PRO A 130 -12.91 3.72 -6.08
C PRO A 130 -12.63 3.50 -4.60
N GLN A 131 -11.54 2.79 -4.30
CA GLN A 131 -11.11 2.49 -2.92
C GLN A 131 -9.61 2.73 -2.72
N VAL A 132 -9.23 3.17 -1.54
CA VAL A 132 -7.84 3.24 -1.09
C VAL A 132 -7.64 2.23 0.03
N MET A 133 -6.57 1.45 -0.04
CA MET A 133 -6.07 0.66 1.08
C MET A 133 -4.68 1.17 1.44
N ALA A 134 -4.47 1.53 2.71
CA ALA A 134 -3.13 1.78 3.23
C ALA A 134 -2.75 0.68 4.20
N VAL A 135 -1.67 -0.03 3.88
CA VAL A 135 -1.18 -1.19 4.61
C VAL A 135 0.09 -0.81 5.36
N PHE A 136 0.10 -1.09 6.66
CA PHE A 136 1.21 -0.82 7.55
C PHE A 136 1.55 -2.06 8.35
N ASN A 137 2.84 -2.41 8.38
CA ASN A 137 3.36 -3.40 9.32
C ASN A 137 3.47 -2.81 10.74
N ARG A 138 3.80 -3.64 11.75
CA ARG A 138 3.90 -3.19 13.15
C ARG A 138 4.90 -2.05 13.35
N TYR A 139 6.02 -2.08 12.64
CA TYR A 139 7.04 -1.03 12.74
C TYR A 139 6.50 0.28 12.17
N SER A 140 5.98 0.26 10.95
CA SER A 140 5.43 1.43 10.25
C SER A 140 4.18 1.98 10.90
N ALA A 141 3.39 1.12 11.55
CA ALA A 141 2.22 1.54 12.30
C ALA A 141 2.55 2.32 13.58
N LEU A 142 3.67 1.98 14.22
CA LEU A 142 4.14 2.59 15.47
C LEU A 142 5.21 3.67 15.25
N GLN A 143 5.70 3.81 14.02
CA GLN A 143 6.71 4.79 13.63
C GLN A 143 6.21 6.22 13.87
N LEU A 144 7.10 7.05 14.42
CA LEU A 144 6.89 8.47 14.64
C LEU A 144 8.00 9.26 13.97
N TYR A 145 7.65 10.35 13.28
CA TYR A 145 8.63 11.27 12.69
C TYR A 145 9.48 11.95 13.77
N ALA A 146 8.82 12.42 14.83
CA ALA A 146 9.40 12.93 16.06
C ALA A 146 8.99 12.02 17.25
N PRO A 147 9.83 11.05 17.65
CA PRO A 147 9.48 10.04 18.66
C PRO A 147 9.17 10.58 20.07
N THR A 148 9.64 11.78 20.39
CA THR A 148 9.38 12.45 21.68
C THR A 148 8.04 13.18 21.72
N GLN A 149 7.34 13.25 20.58
CA GLN A 149 6.08 13.98 20.44
C GLN A 149 4.88 13.03 20.36
N VAL A 150 3.67 13.59 20.44
CA VAL A 150 2.42 12.81 20.42
C VAL A 150 2.14 12.20 19.05
N THR A 151 1.40 11.10 19.01
CA THR A 151 0.86 10.54 17.77
C THR A 151 -0.19 11.49 17.19
N ALA A 152 0.06 11.99 15.99
CA ALA A 152 -0.82 12.88 15.22
C ALA A 152 -0.55 12.67 13.72
N GLY A 153 -1.42 13.15 12.82
CA GLY A 153 -1.21 12.96 11.38
C GLY A 153 0.14 13.47 10.87
N TRP A 154 0.60 14.63 11.33
CA TRP A 154 1.92 15.15 10.97
C TRP A 154 3.08 14.28 11.52
N ASN A 155 2.82 13.39 12.47
CA ASN A 155 3.84 12.61 13.19
C ASN A 155 3.72 11.10 12.97
N ASN A 156 2.69 10.59 12.27
CA ASN A 156 2.42 9.16 12.11
C ASN A 156 1.56 8.89 10.86
N THR A 157 2.09 8.10 9.92
CA THR A 157 1.45 7.84 8.62
C THR A 157 0.08 7.15 8.72
N PRO A 158 -0.13 6.10 9.54
CA PRO A 158 -1.46 5.55 9.72
C PRO A 158 -2.47 6.58 10.26
N GLN A 159 -2.05 7.42 11.20
CA GLN A 159 -2.91 8.50 11.72
C GLN A 159 -3.22 9.53 10.64
N TRP A 160 -2.24 9.93 9.83
CA TRP A 160 -2.44 10.81 8.68
C TRP A 160 -3.46 10.24 7.70
N MET A 161 -3.35 8.96 7.34
CA MET A 161 -4.33 8.28 6.48
C MET A 161 -5.74 8.36 7.09
N ARG A 162 -5.88 8.07 8.39
CA ARG A 162 -7.19 8.14 9.07
C ARG A 162 -7.81 9.53 9.00
N GLU A 163 -7.00 10.58 9.07
CA GLU A 163 -7.44 11.97 8.93
C GLU A 163 -7.95 12.29 7.50
N GLN A 164 -7.42 11.62 6.47
CA GLN A 164 -7.89 11.78 5.08
C GLN A 164 -9.26 11.17 4.81
N ARG A 165 -9.73 10.23 5.66
CA ARG A 165 -10.96 9.45 5.43
C ARG A 165 -12.18 10.32 5.13
N LYS A 166 -12.37 11.41 5.88
CA LYS A 166 -13.54 12.29 5.69
C LYS A 166 -13.49 13.00 4.34
N ALA A 167 -12.32 13.45 3.92
CA ALA A 167 -12.13 14.14 2.64
C ALA A 167 -12.32 13.17 1.47
N LEU A 168 -11.70 11.99 1.52
CA LEU A 168 -11.86 10.95 0.50
C LEU A 168 -13.31 10.50 0.36
N LYS A 169 -14.01 10.29 1.47
CA LYS A 169 -15.43 9.92 1.45
C LYS A 169 -16.30 10.99 0.81
N ALA A 170 -15.99 12.27 1.02
CA ALA A 170 -16.72 13.38 0.37
C ALA A 170 -16.53 13.38 -1.16
N GLN A 171 -15.48 12.75 -1.66
CA GLN A 171 -15.19 12.54 -3.08
C GLN A 171 -15.63 11.16 -3.59
N GLY A 172 -16.33 10.37 -2.78
CA GLY A 172 -16.81 9.04 -3.15
C GLY A 172 -15.75 7.94 -3.11
N VAL A 173 -14.59 8.20 -2.50
CA VAL A 173 -13.50 7.23 -2.35
C VAL A 173 -13.51 6.65 -0.93
N GLU A 174 -13.67 5.34 -0.81
CA GLU A 174 -13.62 4.66 0.50
C GLU A 174 -12.16 4.38 0.90
N LEU A 175 -11.85 4.55 2.20
CA LEU A 175 -10.51 4.33 2.74
C LEU A 175 -10.50 3.25 3.82
N THR A 176 -9.72 2.21 3.56
CA THR A 176 -9.37 1.15 4.50
C THR A 176 -7.93 1.31 4.98
N VAL A 177 -7.73 1.38 6.30
CA VAL A 177 -6.40 1.30 6.91
C VAL A 177 -6.19 -0.11 7.46
N VAL A 178 -5.14 -0.78 6.98
CA VAL A 178 -4.68 -2.07 7.50
C VAL A 178 -3.49 -1.80 8.41
N ALA A 179 -3.69 -1.94 9.71
CA ALA A 179 -2.63 -1.76 10.70
C ALA A 179 -2.86 -2.67 11.90
N PRO A 180 -1.80 -3.09 12.63
CA PRO A 180 -1.97 -3.79 13.89
C PRO A 180 -2.76 -2.93 14.88
N GLN A 181 -3.63 -3.57 15.67
CA GLN A 181 -4.45 -2.86 16.64
C GLN A 181 -3.59 -2.20 17.72
N SER A 182 -4.00 -1.00 18.13
CA SER A 182 -3.61 -0.47 19.43
C SER A 182 -4.26 -1.34 20.51
N PRO A 183 -3.59 -1.68 21.62
CA PRO A 183 -4.13 -2.55 22.68
C PRO A 183 -5.45 -2.08 23.34
N LYS A 184 -6.00 -0.92 22.94
CA LYS A 184 -7.22 -0.31 23.49
C LYS A 184 -8.48 -0.49 22.65
N THR A 185 -8.40 -1.09 21.45
CA THR A 185 -9.58 -1.26 20.58
C THR A 185 -10.01 -2.73 20.57
N PRO A 186 -11.22 -3.09 21.03
CA PRO A 186 -11.65 -4.47 21.07
C PRO A 186 -11.93 -5.02 19.66
N LEU A 187 -11.58 -6.29 19.46
CA LEU A 187 -11.83 -7.04 18.24
C LEU A 187 -13.32 -7.21 17.94
N THR A 188 -13.75 -6.80 16.76
CA THR A 188 -15.07 -7.12 16.20
C THR A 188 -15.04 -8.25 15.15
N SER A 189 -13.88 -8.89 14.95
CA SER A 189 -13.67 -9.90 13.92
C SER A 189 -13.88 -11.32 14.46
N THR A 190 -14.80 -12.07 13.83
CA THR A 190 -15.10 -13.49 14.11
C THR A 190 -14.20 -14.47 13.34
N LEU A 191 -13.20 -13.98 12.60
CA LEU A 191 -12.30 -14.82 11.80
C LEU A 191 -11.23 -15.48 12.68
N ALA A 192 -10.90 -16.74 12.38
CA ALA A 192 -9.78 -17.45 12.98
C ALA A 192 -8.48 -16.70 12.66
N ILE A 193 -7.76 -16.28 13.70
CA ILE A 193 -6.45 -15.65 13.59
C ILE A 193 -5.44 -16.76 13.24
N PRO A 194 -4.74 -16.70 12.11
CA PRO A 194 -3.72 -17.69 11.78
C PRO A 194 -2.50 -17.54 12.71
N GLU A 195 -1.79 -18.64 12.99
CA GLU A 195 -0.55 -18.61 13.77
C GLU A 195 0.53 -17.75 13.07
N GLU A 196 0.60 -17.83 11.74
CA GLU A 196 1.51 -17.05 10.89
C GLU A 196 0.80 -16.58 9.60
N TRP A 197 1.11 -15.36 9.15
CA TRP A 197 0.72 -14.90 7.80
C TRP A 197 1.84 -15.20 6.80
N THR A 198 1.45 -15.78 5.66
CA THR A 198 2.26 -15.74 4.44
C THR A 198 1.83 -14.55 3.60
N PRO A 199 2.68 -13.99 2.72
CA PRO A 199 2.27 -12.97 1.77
C PRO A 199 1.00 -13.33 0.99
N GLN A 200 0.90 -14.59 0.55
CA GLN A 200 -0.22 -15.09 -0.24
C GLN A 200 -1.51 -15.18 0.58
N SER A 201 -1.45 -15.68 1.83
CA SER A 201 -2.63 -15.77 2.69
C SER A 201 -3.12 -14.39 3.14
N ALA A 202 -2.21 -13.47 3.46
CA ALA A 202 -2.56 -12.09 3.80
C ALA A 202 -3.18 -11.36 2.59
N ALA A 203 -2.56 -11.46 1.41
CA ALA A 203 -3.12 -10.88 0.18
C ALA A 203 -4.52 -11.42 -0.12
N GLN A 204 -4.74 -12.73 0.06
CA GLN A 204 -6.05 -13.34 -0.11
C GLN A 204 -7.09 -12.74 0.83
N THR A 205 -6.79 -12.68 2.13
CA THR A 205 -7.71 -12.14 3.13
C THR A 205 -8.02 -10.67 2.88
N LEU A 206 -7.01 -9.87 2.56
CA LEU A 206 -7.20 -8.45 2.25
C LEU A 206 -8.09 -8.25 1.02
N LEU A 207 -7.83 -8.94 -0.09
CA LEU A 207 -8.64 -8.81 -1.30
C LEU A 207 -10.08 -9.33 -1.13
N GLN A 208 -10.33 -10.24 -0.19
CA GLN A 208 -11.69 -10.69 0.16
C GLN A 208 -12.47 -9.68 1.02
N ARG A 209 -11.77 -8.96 1.90
CA ARG A 209 -12.40 -8.02 2.85
C ARG A 209 -12.48 -6.59 2.31
N TRP A 210 -11.50 -6.15 1.54
CA TRP A 210 -11.40 -4.78 1.05
C TRP A 210 -12.65 -4.28 0.32
N PRO A 211 -13.29 -5.07 -0.57
CA PRO A 211 -14.50 -4.63 -1.26
C PRO A 211 -15.69 -4.32 -0.33
N GLN A 212 -15.65 -4.80 0.92
CA GLN A 212 -16.71 -4.56 1.92
C GLN A 212 -16.66 -3.13 2.50
N GLY A 213 -15.59 -2.36 2.23
CA GLY A 213 -15.47 -0.97 2.67
C GLY A 213 -15.24 -0.83 4.17
N GLU A 214 -14.67 -1.84 4.82
CA GLU A 214 -14.31 -1.76 6.24
C GLU A 214 -13.26 -0.65 6.44
N PRO A 215 -13.51 0.33 7.34
CA PRO A 215 -12.60 1.47 7.49
C PRO A 215 -11.26 1.08 8.10
N GLU A 216 -11.23 0.01 8.91
CA GLU A 216 -10.04 -0.53 9.54
C GLU A 216 -10.04 -2.05 9.35
N LEU A 217 -8.90 -2.59 8.94
CA LEU A 217 -8.63 -4.01 8.88
C LEU A 217 -7.40 -4.32 9.70
N VAL A 218 -7.34 -5.56 10.19
CA VAL A 218 -6.24 -6.01 11.03
C VAL A 218 -5.75 -7.34 10.50
N LEU A 219 -4.45 -7.42 10.28
CA LEU A 219 -3.73 -8.67 10.10
C LEU A 219 -3.10 -9.03 11.45
N GLU A 220 -3.84 -9.70 12.32
CA GLU A 220 -3.35 -10.14 13.63
C GLU A 220 -2.46 -11.36 13.50
N THR A 221 -1.31 -11.38 14.18
CA THR A 221 -0.44 -12.56 14.42
C THR A 221 0.49 -12.34 15.61
N LEU A 222 1.19 -13.41 15.99
CA LEU A 222 2.37 -13.35 16.86
C LEU A 222 3.65 -12.92 16.10
N ASP A 223 3.74 -13.21 14.79
CA ASP A 223 4.85 -12.80 13.93
C ASP A 223 4.38 -12.32 12.53
N LEU A 224 4.90 -11.17 12.09
CA LEU A 224 4.64 -10.55 10.78
C LEU A 224 5.89 -10.50 9.90
N SER A 225 7.02 -11.06 10.35
CA SER A 225 8.32 -10.99 9.68
C SER A 225 8.29 -11.49 8.23
N GLY A 226 7.45 -12.50 7.93
CA GLY A 226 7.31 -13.07 6.58
C GLY A 226 6.59 -12.18 5.55
N LEU A 227 5.89 -11.12 5.97
CA LEU A 227 5.13 -10.25 5.05
C LEU A 227 5.98 -9.14 4.40
N TRP A 228 7.07 -8.73 5.07
CA TRP A 228 7.99 -7.69 4.61
C TRP A 228 9.44 -8.12 4.88
N PRO A 229 10.00 -9.04 4.07
CA PRO A 229 11.42 -9.37 4.20
C PRO A 229 12.24 -8.11 3.88
N LEU A 230 13.08 -7.67 4.82
CA LEU A 230 14.08 -6.65 4.54
C LEU A 230 15.03 -7.21 3.47
N ALA A 231 15.30 -6.43 2.42
CA ALA A 231 16.37 -6.77 1.49
C ALA A 231 17.68 -6.87 2.29
N ARG A 232 18.39 -7.98 2.11
CA ARG A 232 19.73 -8.16 2.66
C ARG A 232 20.75 -7.41 1.81
#